data_AF-A0AAW1KHF6-F1
#
_entry.id   AF-A0AAW1KHF6-F1
#
_cell.length_a   1.000
_cell.length_b   1.000
_cell.length_c   1.000
_cell.angle_alpha   90.00
_cell.angle_beta   90.00
_cell.angle_gamma   90.00
#
_symmetry.space_group_name_H-M   'P 1'
#
loop_
_entity.id
_entity.type
_entity.pdbx_description
1 polymer ?
#
loop_
_entity_poly.entity_id
_entity_poly.type
_entity_poly.pdbx_seq_one_letter_code
_entity_poly.pdbx_strand_id
1 'polypeptide(L)'
;MFKLQEIESRKVAICLNLIGEKGQAIFTTFKKDRNKLKLTELLGLFKSYCDPKKNCIYEIFKFYSCKQKLNRPIEEYITELKLMASTCKFSEEDMIRDRLVVGTSNEIFKESRGYSKNNCSQQRTNGSYEQHRSQGGGYK
;
A
#
# COMPACT_ATOMS: atom_id res chain seq x y z
N MET A 1 -3.56 40.95 -17.70
CA MET A 1 -4.07 39.58 -17.46
C MET A 1 -3.61 38.58 -18.53
N PHE A 2 -3.65 38.90 -19.83
CA PHE A 2 -3.21 38.00 -20.93
C PHE A 2 -1.74 37.56 -20.90
N LYS A 3 -0.78 38.41 -20.49
CA LYS A 3 0.65 38.06 -20.46
C LYS A 3 1.00 36.92 -19.48
N LEU A 4 0.23 36.74 -18.41
CA LEU A 4 0.53 35.71 -17.40
C LEU A 4 0.26 34.29 -17.93
N GLN A 5 -0.74 34.13 -18.81
CA GLN A 5 -1.12 32.82 -19.34
C GLN A 5 -0.13 32.29 -20.38
N GLU A 6 0.44 33.19 -21.20
CA GLU A 6 1.51 32.82 -22.15
C GLU A 6 2.79 32.36 -21.42
N ILE A 7 3.15 33.03 -20.32
CA ILE A 7 4.33 32.68 -19.53
C ILE A 7 4.18 31.28 -18.92
N GLU A 8 3.03 30.95 -18.35
CA GLU A 8 2.78 29.61 -17.76
C GLU A 8 2.75 28.51 -18.83
N SER A 9 2.10 28.75 -19.96
CA SER A 9 2.06 27.80 -21.07
C SER A 9 3.45 27.50 -21.63
N ARG A 10 4.31 28.52 -21.72
CA ARG A 10 5.71 28.38 -22.14
C ARG A 10 6.54 27.57 -21.14
N LYS A 11 6.36 27.79 -19.83
CA LYS A 11 7.01 26.99 -18.78
C LYS A 11 6.62 25.52 -18.84
N VAL A 12 5.34 25.22 -19.04
CA VAL A 12 4.82 23.84 -19.20
C VAL A 12 5.45 23.18 -20.43
N ALA A 13 5.51 23.89 -21.57
CA ALA A 13 6.15 23.38 -22.78
C ALA A 13 7.64 23.07 -22.59
N ILE A 14 8.39 23.98 -21.94
CA ILE A 14 9.81 23.76 -21.62
C ILE A 14 9.97 22.54 -20.71
N CYS A 15 9.14 22.43 -19.66
CA CYS A 15 9.21 21.30 -18.73
C CYS A 15 8.95 19.96 -19.43
N LEU A 16 7.92 19.86 -20.27
CA LEU A 16 7.62 18.65 -21.04
C LEU A 16 8.74 18.27 -22.01
N ASN A 17 9.39 19.27 -22.63
CA ASN A 17 10.55 19.03 -23.49
C ASN A 17 11.75 18.50 -22.69
N LEU A 18 12.00 19.05 -21.48
CA LEU A 18 13.09 18.61 -20.61
C LEU A 18 12.91 17.19 -20.07
N ILE A 19 11.67 16.76 -19.76
CA ILE A 19 11.39 15.39 -19.31
C ILE A 19 11.61 14.37 -20.44
N GLY A 20 11.50 14.82 -21.71
CA GLY A 20 11.73 14.01 -22.90
C GLY A 20 10.52 13.16 -23.30
N GLU A 21 10.72 12.29 -24.30
CA GLU A 21 9.65 11.55 -24.98
C GLU A 21 8.81 10.68 -24.04
N LYS A 22 9.47 9.99 -23.09
CA LYS A 22 8.77 9.18 -22.07
C LYS A 22 7.85 10.04 -21.20
N GLY A 23 8.29 11.24 -20.83
CA GLY A 23 7.47 12.20 -20.09
C GLY A 23 6.26 12.67 -20.88
N GLN A 24 6.44 12.94 -22.17
CA GLN A 24 5.34 13.37 -23.05
C GLN A 24 4.30 12.27 -23.26
N ALA A 25 4.73 11.01 -23.37
CA ALA A 25 3.83 9.86 -23.43
C ALA A 25 2.99 9.74 -22.13
N ILE A 26 3.64 9.88 -20.97
CA ILE A 26 2.94 9.89 -19.66
C ILE A 26 1.96 11.06 -19.59
N PHE A 27 2.36 12.26 -20.01
CA PHE A 27 1.48 13.44 -19.99
C PHE A 27 0.21 13.23 -20.82
N THR A 28 0.30 12.52 -21.94
CA THR A 28 -0.85 12.16 -22.79
C THR A 28 -1.88 11.33 -22.02
N THR A 29 -1.43 10.49 -21.07
CA THR A 29 -2.34 9.69 -20.22
C THR A 29 -3.17 10.54 -19.25
N PHE A 30 -2.71 11.74 -18.88
CA PHE A 30 -3.41 12.62 -17.94
C PHE A 30 -4.61 13.35 -18.56
N LYS A 31 -4.79 13.33 -19.89
CA LYS A 31 -5.92 13.97 -20.62
C LYS A 31 -6.14 15.44 -20.23
N LYS A 32 -5.06 16.22 -20.09
CA LYS A 32 -5.10 17.65 -19.74
C LYS A 32 -4.66 18.53 -20.90
N ASP A 33 -5.25 19.74 -20.97
CA ASP A 33 -4.87 20.76 -21.95
C ASP A 33 -3.60 21.50 -21.49
N ARG A 34 -2.52 21.35 -22.25
CA ARG A 34 -1.22 21.99 -21.99
C ARG A 34 -1.27 23.53 -21.96
N ASN A 35 -2.25 24.15 -22.64
CA ASN A 35 -2.37 25.61 -22.77
C ASN A 35 -3.16 26.26 -21.63
N LYS A 36 -3.81 25.44 -20.80
CA LYS A 36 -4.58 25.89 -19.62
C LYS A 36 -3.96 25.42 -18.30
N LEU A 37 -2.94 24.57 -18.37
CA LEU A 37 -2.27 23.99 -17.21
C LEU A 37 -1.21 24.95 -16.66
N LYS A 38 -1.13 25.04 -15.33
CA LYS A 38 -0.02 25.72 -14.66
C LYS A 38 1.15 24.79 -14.47
N LEU A 39 2.37 25.33 -14.37
CA LEU A 39 3.55 24.49 -14.11
C LEU A 39 3.43 23.71 -12.79
N THR A 40 2.84 24.31 -11.76
CA THR A 40 2.62 23.67 -10.46
C THR A 40 1.69 22.47 -10.54
N GLU A 41 0.64 22.56 -11.38
CA GLU A 41 -0.31 21.46 -11.61
C GLU A 41 0.36 20.32 -12.38
N LEU A 42 1.17 20.65 -13.39
CA LEU A 42 1.97 19.67 -14.13
C LEU A 42 2.89 18.88 -13.19
N LEU A 43 3.64 19.58 -12.35
CA LEU A 43 4.54 18.97 -11.37
C LEU A 43 3.77 18.11 -10.36
N GLY A 44 2.58 18.53 -9.94
CA GLY A 44 1.71 17.72 -9.08
C GLY A 44 1.25 16.41 -9.74
N LEU A 45 0.88 16.46 -11.03
CA LEU A 45 0.50 15.27 -11.80
C LEU A 45 1.66 14.28 -11.93
N PHE A 46 2.84 14.79 -12.33
CA PHE A 46 4.03 13.96 -12.43
C PHE A 46 4.47 13.42 -11.08
N LYS A 47 4.40 14.22 -10.01
CA LYS A 47 4.67 13.74 -8.66
C LYS A 47 3.72 12.61 -8.28
N SER A 48 2.41 12.77 -8.49
CA SER A 48 1.43 11.72 -8.20
C SER A 48 1.60 10.46 -9.07
N TYR A 49 2.16 10.58 -10.27
CA TYR A 49 2.39 9.45 -11.16
C TYR A 49 3.70 8.72 -10.85
N CYS A 50 4.76 9.48 -10.61
CA CYS A 50 6.10 8.96 -10.32
C CYS A 50 6.27 8.54 -8.86
N ASP A 51 5.49 9.10 -7.93
CA ASP A 51 5.40 8.57 -6.58
C ASP A 51 4.77 7.18 -6.70
N PRO A 52 5.51 6.09 -6.39
CA PRO A 52 4.88 4.79 -6.32
C PRO A 52 3.78 4.91 -5.28
N LYS A 53 2.52 4.75 -5.71
CA LYS A 53 1.41 4.59 -4.76
C LYS A 53 1.83 3.44 -3.85
N LYS A 54 2.17 3.75 -2.59
CA LYS A 54 2.50 2.72 -1.59
C LYS A 54 1.45 1.64 -1.74
N ASN A 55 1.87 0.45 -2.19
CA ASN A 55 0.93 -0.61 -2.45
C ASN A 55 0.44 -1.06 -1.08
N CYS A 56 -0.70 -0.50 -0.67
CA CYS A 56 -1.26 -0.74 0.65
C CYS A 56 -1.46 -2.24 0.87
N ILE A 57 -1.83 -2.97 -0.19
CA ILE A 57 -1.99 -4.43 -0.14
C ILE A 57 -0.65 -5.13 0.13
N TYR A 58 0.44 -4.67 -0.49
CA TYR A 58 1.77 -5.23 -0.25
C TYR A 58 2.29 -4.95 1.16
N GLU A 59 2.10 -3.73 1.68
CA GLU A 59 2.47 -3.36 3.05
C GLU A 59 1.68 -4.19 4.07
N ILE A 60 0.38 -4.36 3.84
CA ILE A 60 -0.49 -5.23 4.64
C ILE A 60 -0.02 -6.69 4.59
N PHE A 61 0.28 -7.20 3.39
CA PHE A 61 0.81 -8.55 3.23
C PHE A 61 2.13 -8.74 3.99
N LYS A 62 3.05 -7.77 3.90
CA LYS A 62 4.32 -7.77 4.62
C LYS A 62 4.10 -7.77 6.14
N PHE A 63 3.19 -6.93 6.62
CA PHE A 63 2.78 -6.87 8.04
C PHE A 63 2.24 -8.22 8.53
N TYR A 64 1.28 -8.82 7.81
CA TYR A 64 0.70 -10.12 8.15
C TYR A 64 1.64 -11.31 7.88
N SER A 65 2.78 -11.09 7.24
CA SER A 65 3.83 -12.08 7.08
C SER A 65 4.89 -11.99 8.19
N CYS A 66 4.98 -10.88 8.92
CA CYS A 66 5.98 -10.65 9.96
C CYS A 66 5.76 -11.56 11.17
N LYS A 67 6.69 -12.47 11.46
CA LYS A 67 6.64 -13.38 12.63
C LYS A 67 7.80 -13.06 13.57
N GLN A 68 7.60 -13.26 14.87
CA GLN A 68 8.69 -13.19 15.83
C GLN A 68 9.76 -14.21 15.46
N LYS A 69 11.01 -13.76 15.34
CA LYS A 69 12.15 -14.65 15.08
C LYS A 69 12.49 -15.45 16.34
N LEU A 70 12.98 -16.67 16.16
CA LEU A 70 13.50 -17.50 17.25
C LEU A 70 14.59 -16.72 17.99
N ASN A 71 14.54 -16.72 19.32
CA ASN A 71 15.47 -16.00 20.22
C ASN A 71 15.42 -14.47 20.16
N ARG A 72 14.40 -13.86 19.54
CA ARG A 72 14.23 -12.40 19.58
C ARG A 72 13.28 -11.98 20.72
N PRO A 73 13.62 -10.95 21.50
CA PRO A 73 12.71 -10.38 22.51
C PRO A 73 11.38 -9.93 21.92
N ILE A 74 10.32 -10.02 22.71
CA ILE A 74 8.96 -9.65 22.27
C ILE A 74 8.84 -8.13 22.05
N GLU A 75 9.58 -7.33 22.81
CA GLU A 75 9.62 -5.87 22.74
C GLU A 75 10.16 -5.40 21.38
N GLU A 76 11.20 -6.06 20.87
CA GLU A 76 11.74 -5.78 19.54
C GLU A 76 10.74 -6.16 18.44
N TYR A 77 10.01 -7.25 18.63
CA TYR A 77 8.95 -7.66 17.70
C TYR A 77 7.80 -6.65 17.67
N ILE A 78 7.34 -6.18 18.84
CA ILE A 78 6.33 -5.12 18.96
C ILE A 78 6.81 -3.83 18.28
N THR A 79 8.08 -3.46 18.46
CA THR A 79 8.67 -2.28 17.83
C THR A 79 8.66 -2.40 16.30
N GLU A 80 9.02 -3.56 15.76
CA GLU A 80 8.96 -3.82 14.32
C GLU A 80 7.53 -3.76 13.78
N LEU A 81 6.55 -4.32 14.51
CA LEU A 81 5.14 -4.24 14.14
C LEU A 81 4.63 -2.78 14.11
N LYS A 82 5.01 -1.96 15.09
CA LYS A 82 4.68 -0.51 15.10
C LYS A 82 5.26 0.23 13.90
N LEU A 83 6.53 -0.06 13.56
CA LEU A 83 7.17 0.54 12.39
C LEU A 83 6.46 0.14 11.08
N MET A 84 6.07 -1.12 10.94
CA MET A 84 5.33 -1.60 9.76
C MET A 84 3.87 -1.10 9.73
N ALA A 85 3.24 -0.90 10.88
CA ALA A 85 1.89 -0.34 10.98
C ALA A 85 1.86 1.14 10.59
N SER A 86 2.92 1.90 10.87
CA SER A 86 3.03 3.33 10.52
C SER A 86 2.96 3.61 9.01
N THR A 87 3.21 2.61 8.17
CA THR A 87 3.09 2.70 6.71
C THR A 87 1.74 2.21 6.20
N CYS A 88 0.91 1.62 7.05
CA CYS A 88 -0.43 1.11 6.76
C CYS A 88 -1.50 2.17 7.03
N LYS A 89 -2.57 2.20 6.21
CA LYS A 89 -3.66 3.19 6.32
C LYS A 89 -4.76 2.81 7.33
N PHE A 90 -4.49 1.87 8.22
CA PHE A 90 -5.49 1.23 9.10
C PHE A 90 -5.16 1.46 10.57
N SER A 91 -6.12 1.20 11.46
CA SER A 91 -5.95 1.25 12.93
C SER A 91 -4.71 0.45 13.34
N GLU A 92 -3.66 1.15 13.74
CA GLU A 92 -2.38 0.53 14.13
C GLU A 92 -2.57 -0.40 15.33
N GLU A 93 -3.41 -0.01 16.28
CA GLU A 93 -3.57 -0.70 17.56
C GLU A 93 -4.24 -2.07 17.43
N ASP A 94 -5.32 -2.16 16.65
CA ASP A 94 -6.03 -3.42 16.44
C ASP A 94 -5.21 -4.39 15.57
N MET A 95 -4.56 -3.88 14.52
CA MET A 95 -3.69 -4.69 13.67
C MET A 95 -2.49 -5.26 14.44
N ILE A 96 -1.85 -4.45 15.28
CA ILE A 96 -0.73 -4.89 16.11
C ILE A 96 -1.20 -5.92 17.13
N ARG A 97 -2.37 -5.72 17.74
CA ARG A 97 -2.95 -6.66 18.71
C ARG A 97 -3.20 -8.02 18.07
N ASP A 98 -3.89 -8.04 16.93
CA ASP A 98 -4.19 -9.27 16.19
C ASP A 98 -2.91 -9.97 15.75
N ARG A 99 -1.93 -9.18 15.25
CA ARG A 99 -0.68 -9.75 14.77
C ARG A 99 0.19 -10.29 15.90
N LEU A 100 0.21 -9.63 17.06
CA LEU A 100 0.98 -10.07 18.22
C LEU A 100 0.48 -11.44 18.73
N VAL A 101 -0.84 -11.67 18.72
CA VAL A 101 -1.43 -12.95 19.13
C VAL A 101 -1.05 -14.08 18.16
N VAL A 102 -1.12 -13.86 16.85
CA VAL A 102 -0.85 -14.91 15.86
C VAL A 102 0.64 -15.10 15.56
N GLY A 103 1.43 -14.03 15.68
CA GLY A 103 2.82 -13.97 15.22
C GLY A 103 3.89 -14.17 16.30
N THR A 104 3.52 -14.23 17.59
CA THR A 104 4.46 -14.54 18.68
C THR A 104 4.87 -16.01 18.67
N SER A 105 6.08 -16.30 19.12
CA SER A 105 6.58 -17.67 19.33
C SER A 105 6.21 -18.24 20.70
N ASN A 106 5.66 -17.44 21.61
CA ASN A 106 5.36 -17.86 22.98
C ASN A 106 3.90 -18.35 23.09
N GLU A 107 3.71 -19.66 23.21
CA GLU A 107 2.39 -20.30 23.31
C GLU A 107 1.58 -19.84 24.55
N ILE A 108 2.26 -19.50 25.66
CA ILE A 108 1.62 -19.00 26.88
C ILE A 108 0.98 -17.61 26.63
N PHE A 109 1.64 -16.78 25.81
CA PHE A 109 1.07 -15.48 25.39
C PHE A 109 -0.13 -15.65 24.46
N LYS A 110 -0.18 -16.72 23.66
CA LYS A 110 -1.32 -17.03 22.79
C LYS A 110 -2.53 -17.52 23.59
N GLU A 111 -2.28 -18.37 24.57
CA GLU A 111 -3.32 -18.99 25.39
C GLU A 111 -3.95 -18.00 26.38
N SER A 112 -3.12 -17.17 27.05
CA SER A 112 -3.60 -16.11 27.95
C SER A 112 -4.41 -15.02 27.27
N ARG A 113 -4.19 -14.77 25.98
CA ARG A 113 -5.02 -13.88 25.13
C ARG A 113 -6.08 -14.63 24.33
N GLY A 114 -6.37 -15.88 24.71
CA GLY A 114 -7.36 -16.80 24.17
C GLY A 114 -8.26 -16.25 23.07
N TYR A 115 -7.93 -16.63 21.82
CA TYR A 115 -8.85 -16.77 20.69
C TYR A 115 -10.16 -15.97 20.77
N SER A 116 -10.14 -14.67 20.44
CA SER A 116 -11.34 -14.08 19.84
C SER A 116 -11.46 -14.59 18.40
N LYS A 117 -11.98 -15.82 18.24
CA LYS A 117 -12.53 -16.28 16.95
C LYS A 117 -13.78 -15.49 16.54
N ASN A 118 -14.21 -14.50 17.34
CA ASN A 118 -15.52 -13.88 17.21
C ASN A 118 -15.52 -12.41 16.79
N ASN A 119 -14.37 -11.77 16.54
CA ASN A 119 -14.36 -10.40 16.02
C ASN A 119 -13.68 -10.30 14.65
N CYS A 120 -14.52 -10.51 13.62
CA CYS A 120 -14.58 -9.66 12.44
C CYS A 120 -13.25 -9.45 11.68
N SER A 121 -12.80 -10.41 10.88
CA SER A 121 -12.71 -10.17 9.41
C SER A 121 -12.53 -11.45 8.57
N GLN A 122 -12.51 -12.64 9.16
CA GLN A 122 -12.36 -13.92 8.42
C GLN A 122 -13.62 -14.41 7.71
N GLN A 123 -14.76 -13.73 7.82
CA GLN A 123 -16.00 -14.14 7.15
C GLN A 123 -16.08 -13.78 5.65
N ARG A 124 -15.07 -13.13 5.05
CA ARG A 124 -15.13 -12.70 3.63
C ARG A 124 -14.23 -13.44 2.63
N THR A 125 -13.41 -14.41 3.04
CA THR A 125 -12.54 -15.16 2.11
C THR A 125 -12.71 -16.68 2.10
N ASN A 126 -13.41 -17.27 3.07
CA ASN A 126 -13.61 -18.72 3.11
C ASN A 126 -14.61 -19.22 2.05
N GLY A 127 -15.49 -18.35 1.51
CA GLY A 127 -16.43 -18.73 0.44
C GLY A 127 -15.79 -18.97 -0.93
N SER A 128 -14.61 -18.38 -1.22
CA SER A 128 -13.95 -18.48 -2.53
C SER A 128 -12.86 -19.55 -2.59
N TYR A 129 -12.22 -19.87 -1.46
CA TYR A 129 -11.14 -20.88 -1.43
C TYR A 129 -11.66 -22.33 -1.34
N GLU A 130 -12.86 -22.54 -0.76
CA GLU A 130 -13.45 -23.88 -0.65
C GLU A 130 -14.10 -24.36 -1.96
N GLN A 131 -14.50 -23.46 -2.85
CA GLN A 131 -15.05 -23.82 -4.17
C GLN A 131 -13.99 -24.36 -5.14
N HIS A 132 -12.71 -24.02 -4.97
CA HIS A 132 -11.63 -24.53 -5.82
C HIS A 132 -11.05 -25.89 -5.36
N ARG A 133 -11.26 -26.30 -4.10
CA ARG A 133 -10.72 -27.58 -3.58
C ARG A 133 -11.60 -28.78 -3.94
N SER A 134 -12.89 -28.56 -4.19
CA SER A 134 -13.85 -29.64 -4.49
C SER A 134 -13.96 -30.02 -5.97
N GLN A 135 -13.13 -29.44 -6.86
CA GLN A 135 -13.08 -29.81 -8.29
C GLN A 135 -11.71 -30.29 -8.78
N GLY A 136 -10.72 -30.46 -7.90
CA GLY A 136 -9.39 -30.98 -8.24
C GLY A 136 -9.22 -32.48 -7.95
N GLY A 137 -10.18 -33.31 -8.34
CA GLY A 137 -10.10 -34.77 -8.22
C GLY A 137 -9.44 -35.40 -9.45
N GLY A 138 -8.30 -36.06 -9.23
CA GLY A 138 -7.83 -37.18 -10.05
C GLY A 138 -6.87 -36.85 -11.20
N TYR A 139 -5.56 -37.00 -10.95
CA TYR A 139 -4.65 -37.51 -11.97
C TYR A 139 -3.67 -38.52 -11.36
N LYS A 140 -3.88 -39.77 -11.82
CA LYS A 140 -3.11 -41.01 -11.66
C LYS A 140 -3.27 -41.75 -10.34
#